data_AF-A0A960CBH1-F1
#
_entry.id   AF-A0A960CBH1-F1
#
_cell.length_a   1.000
_cell.length_b   1.000
_cell.length_c   1.000
_cell.angle_alpha   90.00
_cell.angle_beta   90.00
_cell.angle_gamma   90.00
#
_symmetry.space_group_name_H-M   'P 1'
#
loop_
_entity.id
_entity.type
_entity.pdbx_description
1 polymer ?
#
loop_
_entity_poly.entity_id
_entity_poly.type
_entity_poly.pdbx_seq_one_letter_code
_entity_poly.pdbx_strand_id
1 'polypeptide(L)' 'MSDESVRRDLHGFAIELRKLAYTMPAGHEDRLIHLSDRMVEQSLRRSRRASTA' A
#
# COMPACT_ATOMS: atom_id res chain seq x y z
N MET A 1 5.71 -15.72 -6.62
CA MET A 1 4.54 -15.00 -6.09
C MET A 1 3.65 -14.63 -7.26
N SER A 2 2.35 -14.93 -7.20
CA SER A 2 1.39 -14.51 -8.23
C SER A 2 1.12 -13.00 -8.10
N ASP A 3 0.66 -12.36 -9.18
CA ASP A 3 0.33 -10.93 -9.18
C ASP A 3 -0.78 -10.61 -8.14
N GLU A 4 -1.67 -11.57 -7.92
CA GLU A 4 -2.72 -11.52 -6.90
C GLU A 4 -2.16 -11.52 -5.46
N SER A 5 -1.15 -12.36 -5.17
CA SER A 5 -0.48 -12.34 -3.86
C SER A 5 0.21 -10.99 -3.63
N VAL A 6 0.96 -10.48 -4.62
CA VAL A 6 1.66 -9.19 -4.51
C VAL A 6 0.68 -8.04 -4.31
N ARG A 7 -0.46 -8.06 -5.00
CA ARG A 7 -1.53 -7.07 -4.84
C ARG A 7 -2.08 -7.05 -3.42
N ARG A 8 -2.38 -8.23 -2.88
CA ARG A 8 -2.97 -8.41 -1.55
C ARG A 8 -1.99 -8.00 -0.46
N ASP A 9 -0.71 -8.36 -0.62
CA ASP A 9 0.35 -7.99 0.31
C ASP A 9 0.58 -6.48 0.32
N LEU A 10 0.67 -5.83 -0.86
CA LEU A 10 0.81 -4.38 -0.97
C LEU A 10 -0.32 -3.62 -0.27
N HIS A 11 -1.56 -4.09 -0.44
CA HIS A 11 -2.71 -3.49 0.21
C HIS A 11 -2.67 -3.71 1.73
N GLY A 12 -2.31 -4.91 2.18
CA GLY A 12 -2.15 -5.21 3.61
C GLY A 12 -1.08 -4.35 4.26
N PHE A 13 0.10 -4.23 3.64
CA PHE A 13 1.17 -3.38 4.14
C PHE A 13 0.80 -1.91 4.19
N ALA A 14 0.04 -1.40 3.21
CA ALA A 14 -0.44 -0.03 3.22
C ALA A 14 -1.27 0.28 4.47
N ILE A 15 -2.14 -0.64 4.88
CA ILE A 15 -2.97 -0.50 6.08
C ILE A 15 -2.10 -0.46 7.34
N GLU A 16 -1.15 -1.39 7.47
CA GLU A 16 -0.26 -1.45 8.63
C GLU A 16 0.65 -0.21 8.73
N LEU A 17 1.13 0.30 7.60
CA LEU A 17 1.88 1.57 7.52
C LEU A 17 1.07 2.75 8.03
N ARG A 18 -0.24 2.78 7.72
CA ARG A 18 -1.13 3.85 8.15
C ARG A 18 -1.42 3.78 9.65
N LYS A 19 -1.62 2.56 10.18
CA LYS A 19 -1.73 2.35 11.63
C LYS A 19 -0.48 2.79 12.37
N LEU A 20 0.70 2.45 11.84
CA LEU A 20 1.99 2.86 12.40
C LEU A 20 2.14 4.39 12.37
N ALA A 21 1.77 5.04 11.27
CA ALA A 21 1.83 6.49 11.13
C ALA A 21 1.09 7.21 12.28
N TYR A 22 -0.11 6.75 12.64
CA TYR A 22 -0.90 7.33 13.73
C TYR A 22 -0.33 7.11 15.14
N THR A 23 0.69 6.25 15.29
CA THR A 23 1.39 6.05 16.56
C THR A 23 2.68 6.86 16.68
N MET A 24 3.10 7.53 15.59
CA MET A 24 4.37 8.24 15.56
C MET A 24 4.22 9.69 16.03
N PRO A 25 5.20 10.24 16.77
CA PRO A 25 5.22 11.66 17.09
C PRO A 25 5.36 12.51 15.81
N ALA A 26 4.85 13.74 15.89
CA ALA A 26 4.66 14.65 14.76
C ALA A 26 5.88 14.71 13.81
N GLY A 27 5.62 14.60 12.50
CA GLY A 27 6.60 14.73 11.42
C GLY A 27 7.00 13.42 10.71
N HIS A 28 6.74 12.26 11.30
CA HIS A 28 6.99 10.95 10.66
C HIS A 28 5.74 10.31 10.04
N GLU A 29 4.56 10.75 10.49
CA GLU A 29 3.27 10.28 9.99
C GLU A 29 3.11 10.53 8.48
N ASP A 30 3.50 11.71 8.00
CA ASP A 30 3.31 12.11 6.61
C ASP A 30 4.05 11.17 5.65
N ARG A 31 5.30 10.80 5.94
CA ARG A 31 6.05 9.90 5.05
C ARG A 31 5.44 8.51 4.99
N LEU A 32 4.94 8.02 6.12
CA LEU A 32 4.30 6.70 6.22
C LEU A 32 2.94 6.69 5.52
N ILE A 33 2.17 7.78 5.62
CA ILE A 33 0.92 7.97 4.89
C ILE A 33 1.16 8.04 3.38
N HIS A 34 2.12 8.87 2.92
CA HIS A 34 2.46 8.95 1.49
C HIS A 34 2.95 7.61 0.94
N LEU A 35 3.73 6.86 1.71
CA LEU A 35 4.17 5.53 1.30
C LEU A 35 3.01 4.53 1.23
N SER A 36 2.10 4.55 2.21
CA SER A 36 0.86 3.78 2.20
C SER A 36 0.03 4.04 0.94
N ASP A 37 -0.19 5.31 0.59
CA ASP A 37 -1.00 5.67 -0.58
C ASP A 37 -0.38 5.16 -1.89
N ARG A 38 0.95 5.25 -2.05
CA ARG A 38 1.65 4.68 -3.23
C ARG A 38 1.50 3.15 -3.32
N MET A 39 1.48 2.46 -2.18
CA MET A 39 1.31 1.00 -2.16
C MET A 39 -0.11 0.60 -2.58
N VAL A 40 -1.12 1.37 -2.15
CA VAL A 40 -2.51 1.21 -2.62
C VAL A 40 -2.61 1.47 -4.11
N GLU A 41 -2.05 2.58 -4.61
CA GLU A 41 -2.05 2.86 -6.05
C GLU A 41 -1.40 1.75 -6.87
N GLN A 42 -0.26 1.24 -6.42
CA GLN A 42 0.45 0.17 -7.13
C GLN A 42 -0.35 -1.15 -7.13
N SER A 43 -1.03 -1.45 -6.01
CA SER A 43 -1.94 -2.60 -5.91
C SER A 43 -3.11 -2.48 -6.91
N LEU A 44 -3.73 -1.29 -7.00
CA LEU A 44 -4.81 -1.00 -7.95
C LEU A 44 -4.34 -1.08 -9.41
N ARG A 45 -3.16 -0.53 -9.72
CA ARG A 45 -2.56 -0.61 -11.08
C ARG A 45 -2.31 -2.05 -11.50
N ARG A 46 -1.84 -2.92 -10.61
CA ARG A 46 -1.65 -4.35 -10.87
C ARG A 46 -2.97 -5.09 -11.10
N SER A 47 -4.00 -4.78 -10.33
CA SER A 47 -5.37 -5.30 -10.55
C SER A 47 -5.87 -5.03 -11.97
N ARG A 48 -5.62 -3.81 -12.46
CA ARG A 48 -6.06 -3.37 -13.79
C ARG A 48 -5.29 -4.05 -14.91
N ARG A 49 -4.01 -4.37 -14.69
CA ARG A 49 -3.17 -5.10 -15.66
C ARG A 49 -3.57 -6.57 -15.78
N ALA A 50 -3.93 -7.20 -14.67
CA ALA A 50 -4.41 -8.58 -14.64
C ALA A 50 -5.78 -8.77 -15.32
N SER A 51 -6.55 -7.69 -15.55
CA SER A 51 -7.85 -7.75 -16.26
C SER A 51 -7.73 -7.57 -17.78
N THR A 52 -6.52 -7.34 -18.30
CA THR A 52 -6.24 -7.06 -19.73
C THR A 52 -5.37 -8.13 -20.39
N ALA A 53 -5.11 -9.26 -19.72
CA ALA A 53 -4.37 -10.41 -20.23
C ALA A 53 -5.23 -11.67 -20.14
#